data_AF-A0A927CUE1-F1
#
_entry.id   AF-A0A927CUE1-F1
#
_cell.length_a   1.000
_cell.length_b   1.000
_cell.length_c   1.000
_cell.angle_alpha   90.00
_cell.angle_beta   90.00
_cell.angle_gamma   90.00
#
_symmetry.space_group_name_H-M   'P 1'
#
loop_
_entity.id
_entity.type
_entity.pdbx_description
1 polymer ?
#
loop_
_entity_poly.entity_id
_entity_poly.type
_entity_poly.pdbx_seq_one_letter_code
_entity_poly.pdbx_strand_id
1 'polypeptide(L)' 'MANCSMCFDGKIIDESHPDYERLDNELIRLIDGGEFSYYTAFKRATRLYPAVMDCPDCKGTGIVE' A
#
# COMPACT_ATOMS: atom_id res chain seq x y z
N MET A 1 6.84 -5.96 20.12
CA MET A 1 6.09 -5.06 19.22
C MET A 1 7.05 -4.22 18.39
N ALA A 2 7.38 -4.72 17.21
CA ALA A 2 8.12 -4.01 16.17
C ALA A 2 7.17 -3.64 15.03
N ASN A 3 7.51 -2.60 14.27
CA ASN A 3 6.77 -2.30 13.05
C ASN A 3 6.92 -3.45 12.05
N CYS A 4 5.84 -3.84 11.40
CA CYS A 4 5.87 -4.84 10.36
C CYS A 4 6.63 -4.31 9.14
N SER A 5 7.79 -4.89 8.82
CA SER A 5 8.64 -4.45 7.70
C SER A 5 8.10 -4.84 6.33
N MET A 6 7.09 -5.71 6.30
CA MET A 6 6.52 -6.31 5.08
C MET A 6 5.32 -5.53 4.54
N CYS A 7 4.85 -4.51 5.25
CA CYS A 7 3.64 -3.77 4.89
C CYS A 7 3.76 -2.28 5.21
N PHE A 8 2.77 -1.53 4.74
CA PHE A 8 2.62 -0.12 5.04
C PHE A 8 1.35 0.07 5.85
N ASP A 9 1.51 0.34 7.15
CA ASP A 9 0.41 0.47 8.13
C ASP A 9 -0.56 -0.72 8.13
N GLY A 10 -0.01 -1.93 7.99
CA GLY A 10 -0.80 -3.16 7.99
C GLY A 10 -1.38 -3.54 6.63
N LYS A 11 -1.19 -2.73 5.59
CA LYS A 11 -1.71 -3.00 4.24
C LYS A 11 -0.60 -3.34 3.26
N ILE A 12 -0.92 -4.22 2.31
CA ILE A 12 -0.09 -4.57 1.15
C ILE A 12 -0.94 -4.47 -0.12
N ILE A 13 -0.28 -4.36 -1.27
CA ILE A 13 -0.97 -4.33 -2.57
C ILE A 13 -1.56 -5.72 -2.86
N ASP A 14 -2.80 -5.76 -3.35
CA ASP A 14 -3.43 -6.98 -3.85
C ASP A 14 -3.38 -6.97 -5.39
N GLU A 15 -2.39 -7.67 -5.95
CA GLU A 15 -2.19 -7.81 -7.39
C GLU A 15 -3.31 -8.60 -8.09
N SER A 16 -4.10 -9.36 -7.33
CA SER A 16 -5.23 -10.13 -7.86
C SER A 16 -6.51 -9.32 -7.97
N HIS A 17 -6.55 -8.14 -7.36
CA HIS A 17 -7.73 -7.28 -7.37
C HIS A 17 -7.94 -6.67 -8.78
N PRO A 18 -9.19 -6.59 -9.29
CA PRO A 18 -9.47 -6.04 -10.62
C PRO A 18 -9.06 -4.57 -10.81
N ASP A 19 -8.95 -3.81 -9.72
CA ASP A 19 -8.46 -2.43 -9.74
C ASP A 19 -6.94 -2.29 -9.52
N TYR A 20 -6.18 -3.40 -9.49
CA TYR A 20 -4.73 -3.37 -9.28
C TYR A 20 -4.01 -2.46 -10.29
N GLU A 21 -4.30 -2.60 -11.59
CA GLU A 21 -3.67 -1.77 -12.62
C GLU A 21 -3.95 -0.27 -12.41
N ARG A 22 -5.11 0.09 -11.87
CA ARG A 22 -5.45 1.49 -11.59
C ARG A 22 -4.68 2.03 -10.39
N LEU A 23 -4.54 1.22 -9.33
CA LEU A 23 -3.71 1.54 -8.18
C LEU A 23 -2.25 1.72 -8.61
N ASP A 24 -1.72 0.79 -9.40
CA ASP A 24 -0.33 0.81 -9.85
C ASP A 24 -0.03 2.03 -10.72
N ASN A 25 -0.90 2.35 -11.68
CA ASN A 25 -0.77 3.56 -12.49
C ASN A 25 -0.82 4.86 -11.64
N GLU A 26 -1.67 4.93 -10.62
CA GLU A 26 -1.72 6.09 -9.73
C GLU A 26 -0.47 6.17 -8.85
N LEU A 27 0.04 5.04 -8.36
CA LEU A 27 1.30 4.96 -7.63
C LEU A 27 2.47 5.48 -8.46
N ILE A 28 2.62 4.98 -9.69
CA ILE A 28 3.64 5.44 -10.64
C ILE A 28 3.51 6.94 -10.86
N ARG A 29 2.30 7.44 -11.15
CA ARG A 29 2.06 8.88 -11.36
C ARG A 29 2.46 9.73 -10.15
N LEU A 30 2.14 9.30 -8.93
CA LEU A 30 2.48 10.02 -7.71
C LEU A 30 3.99 10.02 -7.41
N ILE A 31 4.69 8.96 -7.81
CA ILE A 31 6.14 8.82 -7.61
C ILE A 31 6.93 9.55 -8.71
N ASP A 32 6.56 9.37 -9.98
CA ASP A 32 7.23 9.97 -11.15
C ASP A 32 7.10 11.49 -11.16
N GLY A 33 6.02 12.04 -10.58
CA GLY A 33 5.89 13.47 -10.35
C GLY A 33 6.94 14.03 -9.38
N GLY A 34 7.68 13.17 -8.66
CA GLY A 34 8.71 13.54 -7.70
C GLY A 34 8.18 14.20 -6.42
N GLU A 35 6.86 14.36 -6.29
CA GLU A 35 6.23 15.05 -5.15
C GLU A 35 6.08 14.16 -3.92
N PHE A 36 6.02 12.83 -4.07
CA PHE A 36 5.71 11.92 -2.97
C PHE A 36 6.74 10.79 -2.82
N SER A 37 7.12 10.51 -1.58
CA SER A 37 7.80 9.25 -1.25
C SER A 37 6.85 8.07 -1.51
N TYR A 38 7.41 6.89 -1.79
CA TYR A 38 6.62 5.67 -2.03
C TYR A 38 5.55 5.44 -0.94
N TYR A 39 5.90 5.58 0.34
CA TYR A 39 4.95 5.43 1.44
C TYR A 39 3.80 6.46 1.40
N THR A 40 4.10 7.71 1.03
CA THR A 40 3.08 8.76 0.91
C THR A 40 2.17 8.52 -0.29
N ALA A 41 2.77 8.11 -1.42
CA ALA A 41 2.04 7.72 -2.62
C ALA A 41 1.11 6.53 -2.32
N PHE A 42 1.62 5.49 -1.65
CA PHE A 42 0.85 4.34 -1.21
C PHE A 42 -0.34 4.73 -0.35
N LYS A 43 -0.13 5.52 0.72
CA LYS A 43 -1.25 5.97 1.57
C LYS A 43 -2.30 6.79 0.84
N ARG A 44 -1.93 7.48 -0.25
CA ARG A 44 -2.89 8.24 -1.06
C ARG A 44 -3.62 7.34 -2.04
N ALA A 45 -2.89 6.55 -2.82
CA ALA A 45 -3.44 5.66 -3.84
C ALA A 45 -4.41 4.64 -3.22
N THR A 46 -4.04 4.06 -2.08
CA THR A 46 -4.85 3.03 -1.39
C THR A 46 -6.11 3.56 -0.69
N ARG A 47 -6.27 4.89 -0.58
CA ARG A 47 -7.54 5.52 -0.19
C ARG A 47 -8.53 5.62 -1.35
N LEU A 48 -8.02 5.64 -2.57
CA LEU A 48 -8.80 5.83 -3.79
C LEU A 48 -9.11 4.50 -4.49
N TYR A 49 -8.21 3.51 -4.35
CA TYR A 49 -8.33 2.21 -4.99
C TYR A 49 -8.26 1.08 -3.94
N PRO A 50 -9.28 0.19 -3.90
CA PRO A 50 -9.37 -0.86 -2.90
C PRO A 50 -8.49 -2.10 -3.21
N ALA A 51 -7.54 -2.00 -4.15
CA ALA A 51 -6.61 -3.07 -4.51
C ALA A 51 -5.51 -3.28 -3.45
N VAL A 52 -5.93 -3.39 -2.19
CA VAL A 52 -5.09 -3.65 -1.03
C VAL A 52 -5.72 -4.71 -0.16
N MET A 53 -4.85 -5.53 0.43
CA MET A 53 -5.25 -6.52 1.41
C MET A 53 -4.53 -6.29 2.73
N ASP A 54 -5.06 -6.89 3.79
CA ASP A 54 -4.38 -6.92 5.07
C ASP A 54 -3.11 -7.76 4.96
N CYS A 55 -2.02 -7.22 5.51
CA CYS A 55 -0.76 -7.92 5.61
C CYS A 55 -0.97 -9.21 6.41
N PRO A 56 -0.60 -10.39 5.88
CA PRO A 56 -0.79 -11.65 6.58
C PRO A 56 0.04 -11.76 7.86
N ASP A 57 1.19 -11.08 7.93
CA ASP A 57 2.11 -11.16 9.07
C ASP A 57 1.60 -10.38 10.29
N CYS A 58 1.18 -9.14 10.09
CA CYS A 58 0.65 -8.29 11.17
C CYS A 58 -0.88 -8.22 11.21
N LYS A 59 -1.57 -8.96 10.33
CA LYS A 59 -3.04 -9.05 10.26
C LYS A 59 -3.73 -7.68 10.18
N GLY A 60 -3.16 -6.76 9.39
CA GLY A 60 -3.74 -5.41 9.23
C GLY A 60 -3.38 -4.42 10.34
N THR A 61 -2.62 -4.81 11.37
CA THR A 61 -2.31 -3.91 12.50
C THR A 61 -1.07 -3.03 12.30
N GLY A 62 -0.20 -3.38 11.34
CA GLY A 62 1.07 -2.70 11.11
C GLY A 62 2.16 -3.00 12.14
N ILE A 63 1.87 -3.83 13.15
CA ILE A 63 2.77 -4.17 14.25
C ILE A 63 2.88 -5.70 14.33
N VAL A 64 4.09 -6.23 14.41
CA VAL A 64 4.36 -7.65 14.72
C VAL A 64 4.77 -7.76 16.18
N GLU A 65 4.19 -8.72 16.91
CA GLU A 65 4.51 -8.97 18.33
C GLU A 65 5.85 -9.67 18.50
#